data_AF-A0AAV0FM04-F1
#
_entry.id   AF-A0AAV0FM04-F1
#
_cell.length_a   1.000
_cell.length_b   1.000
_cell.length_c   1.000
_cell.angle_alpha   90.00
_cell.angle_beta   90.00
_cell.angle_gamma   90.00
#
_symmetry.space_group_name_H-M   'P 1'
#
loop_
_entity.id
_entity.type
_entity.pdbx_description
1 polymer ?
#
loop_
_entity_poly.entity_id
_entity_poly.type
_entity_poly.pdbx_seq_one_letter_code
_entity_poly.pdbx_strand_id
1 'polypeptide(L)'
;MGGVKGVVLDASILLGVPVGGGHSGSPTSLLPGAEYLLRGLRHSKVPAGISYEEGLSTAEVNLLQDKVKLYSFDSFFLRSGKAADLVHEVSMAWGDKEGSFMYIVSDYKKDPFLGLDSTKWITVILRHPGQESKDDIIFASTSKIPRTIFINKVEEVPFIICLFNKKSMGKDVLI
;
A
#
# COMPACT_ATOMS: atom_id res chain seq x y z
N MET A 1 20.91 -0.83 4.54
CA MET A 1 19.43 -0.82 4.73
C MET A 1 18.91 0.20 3.73
N GLY A 2 18.67 -0.25 2.49
CA GLY A 2 18.09 0.59 1.45
C GLY A 2 16.70 1.12 1.80
N GLY A 3 16.25 2.15 1.08
CA GLY A 3 14.94 2.77 1.22
C GLY A 3 13.78 1.88 0.76
N VAL A 4 12.66 2.53 0.42
CA VAL A 4 11.48 1.86 -0.16
C VAL A 4 11.82 1.38 -1.56
N LYS A 5 11.78 0.06 -1.75
CA LYS A 5 12.10 -0.60 -3.02
C LYS A 5 10.90 -0.69 -3.96
N GLY A 6 9.70 -0.79 -3.41
CA GLY A 6 8.47 -0.96 -4.18
C GLY A 6 7.25 -0.81 -3.28
N VAL A 7 6.12 -0.46 -3.88
CA VAL A 7 4.88 -0.15 -3.17
C VAL A 7 3.73 -0.96 -3.75
N VAL A 8 3.06 -1.76 -2.92
CA VAL A 8 1.86 -2.50 -3.32
C VAL A 8 0.65 -1.92 -2.59
N LEU A 9 -0.38 -1.58 -3.35
CA LEU A 9 -1.64 -1.03 -2.88
C LEU A 9 -2.71 -2.12 -2.91
N ASP A 10 -3.30 -2.46 -1.76
CA ASP A 10 -4.48 -3.32 -1.77
C ASP A 10 -5.69 -2.57 -2.34
N ALA A 11 -6.54 -3.29 -3.07
CA ALA A 11 -7.79 -2.76 -3.57
C ALA A 11 -8.65 -2.07 -2.49
N SER A 12 -8.56 -2.51 -1.23
CA SER A 12 -9.31 -1.96 -0.10
C SER A 12 -9.03 -0.48 0.16
N ILE A 13 -7.86 0.04 -0.24
CA ILE A 13 -7.47 1.46 -0.07
C ILE A 13 -7.70 2.29 -1.33
N LEU A 14 -8.13 1.65 -2.42
CA LEU A 14 -8.40 2.31 -3.70
C LEU A 14 -9.89 2.40 -3.97
N LEU A 15 -10.67 1.38 -3.62
CA LEU A 15 -12.10 1.29 -3.94
C LEU A 15 -12.93 1.95 -2.83
N GLY A 16 -13.81 2.88 -3.21
CA GLY A 16 -14.75 3.52 -2.29
C GLY A 16 -15.90 2.59 -1.90
N VAL A 17 -16.74 3.01 -0.97
CA VAL A 17 -18.08 2.42 -0.79
C VAL A 17 -19.05 3.19 -1.70
N PRO A 18 -20.03 2.55 -2.37
CA PRO A 18 -20.97 3.25 -3.24
C PRO A 18 -21.71 4.36 -2.49
N VAL A 19 -21.66 5.58 -3.02
CA VAL A 19 -22.41 6.71 -2.47
C VAL A 19 -23.85 6.61 -2.98
N GLY A 20 -24.70 5.93 -2.20
CA GLY A 20 -26.13 5.76 -2.50
C GLY A 20 -26.66 4.48 -1.88
N GLY A 21 -27.42 4.62 -0.79
CA GLY A 21 -27.98 3.50 -0.04
C GLY A 21 -28.85 2.58 -0.91
N GLY A 22 -28.27 1.49 -1.36
CA GLY A 22 -28.93 0.41 -2.06
C GLY A 22 -27.96 -0.77 -2.15
N HIS A 23 -28.32 -1.90 -1.55
CA HIS A 23 -27.51 -3.12 -1.43
C HIS A 23 -27.28 -3.85 -2.78
N SER A 24 -26.94 -3.13 -3.85
CA SER A 24 -26.73 -3.71 -5.19
C SER A 24 -25.76 -2.93 -6.08
N GLY A 25 -25.01 -1.97 -5.54
CA GLY A 25 -24.00 -1.23 -6.31
C GLY A 25 -22.60 -1.72 -6.00
N SER A 26 -21.87 -2.27 -6.98
CA SER A 26 -20.42 -2.35 -6.92
C SER A 26 -19.85 -0.93 -6.81
N PRO A 27 -18.80 -0.67 -6.01
CA PRO A 27 -18.19 0.64 -5.99
C PRO A 27 -17.56 0.97 -7.34
N THR A 28 -18.16 1.95 -8.02
CA THR A 28 -17.72 2.41 -9.35
C THR A 28 -16.71 3.56 -9.28
N SER A 29 -16.27 3.94 -8.07
CA SER A 29 -15.41 5.10 -7.85
C SER A 29 -14.27 4.79 -6.91
N LEU A 30 -13.15 5.46 -7.17
CA LEU A 30 -12.01 5.44 -6.26
C LEU A 30 -12.32 6.18 -4.95
N LEU A 31 -11.65 5.79 -3.88
CA LEU A 31 -11.63 6.54 -2.62
C LEU A 31 -11.06 7.96 -2.85
N PRO A 32 -11.51 8.94 -2.06
CA PRO A 32 -10.85 10.23 -1.99
C PRO A 32 -9.35 10.05 -1.75
N GLY A 33 -8.52 10.78 -2.50
CA GLY A 33 -7.06 10.71 -2.39
C GLY A 33 -6.38 9.58 -3.16
N ALA A 34 -7.09 8.52 -3.55
CA ALA A 34 -6.49 7.39 -4.25
C ALA A 34 -5.89 7.81 -5.61
N GLU A 35 -6.61 8.64 -6.38
CA GLU A 35 -6.13 9.19 -7.66
C GLU A 35 -4.84 10.03 -7.48
N TYR A 36 -4.75 10.80 -6.40
CA TYR A 36 -3.56 11.58 -6.06
C TYR A 36 -2.38 10.67 -5.75
N LEU A 37 -2.60 9.60 -4.97
CA LEU A 37 -1.58 8.61 -4.64
C LEU A 37 -1.07 7.89 -5.88
N LEU A 38 -1.96 7.36 -6.74
CA LEU A 38 -1.59 6.65 -7.97
C LEU A 38 -0.75 7.54 -8.89
N ARG A 39 -1.16 8.80 -9.07
CA ARG A 39 -0.39 9.78 -9.84
C ARG A 39 0.98 10.04 -9.22
N GLY A 40 1.04 10.23 -7.90
CA GLY A 40 2.28 10.45 -7.18
C GLY A 40 3.28 9.29 -7.34
N LEU A 41 2.80 8.05 -7.20
CA LEU A 41 3.62 6.85 -7.33
C LEU A 41 4.18 6.69 -8.75
N ARG A 42 3.37 6.95 -9.78
CA ARG A 42 3.85 6.94 -11.18
C ARG A 42 5.06 7.85 -11.40
N HIS A 43 5.08 9.01 -10.75
CA HIS A 43 6.19 9.97 -10.88
C HIS A 43 7.36 9.71 -9.93
N SER A 44 7.21 8.83 -8.95
CA SER A 44 8.23 8.55 -7.92
C SER A 44 9.39 7.67 -8.39
N LYS A 45 9.27 7.02 -9.57
CA LYS A 45 10.18 5.97 -10.08
C LYS A 45 10.30 4.73 -9.19
N VAL A 46 9.54 4.65 -8.10
CA VAL A 46 9.43 3.46 -7.26
C VAL A 46 8.48 2.48 -7.96
N PRO A 47 8.87 1.21 -8.18
CA PRO A 47 7.97 0.16 -8.64
C PRO A 47 6.67 0.16 -7.82
N ALA A 48 5.54 0.19 -8.50
CA ALA A 48 4.23 0.26 -7.88
C ALA A 48 3.32 -0.78 -8.48
N GLY A 49 2.49 -1.39 -7.65
CA GLY A 49 1.51 -2.37 -8.08
C GLY A 49 0.23 -2.34 -7.26
N ILE A 50 -0.81 -2.91 -7.82
CA ILE A 50 -2.13 -3.03 -7.20
C ILE A 50 -2.41 -4.50 -6.94
N SER A 51 -2.70 -4.85 -5.70
CA SER A 51 -3.13 -6.18 -5.31
C SER A 51 -4.62 -6.26 -5.07
N TYR A 52 -5.23 -7.37 -5.46
CA TYR A 52 -6.62 -7.68 -5.15
C TYR A 52 -6.81 -9.19 -5.02
N GLU A 53 -7.86 -9.58 -4.30
CA GLU A 53 -8.19 -10.97 -4.01
C GLU A 53 -9.48 -11.40 -4.71
N GLU A 54 -9.78 -12.69 -4.60
CA GLU A 54 -11.05 -13.24 -5.03
C GLU A 54 -12.20 -12.66 -4.19
N GLY A 55 -13.28 -12.21 -4.85
CA GLY A 55 -14.46 -11.63 -4.19
C GLY A 55 -14.83 -10.22 -4.66
N LEU A 56 -13.96 -9.54 -5.42
CA LEU A 56 -14.33 -8.30 -6.10
C LEU A 56 -15.28 -8.57 -7.27
N SER A 57 -16.22 -7.65 -7.50
CA SER A 57 -17.09 -7.67 -8.66
C SER A 57 -16.33 -7.39 -9.96
N THR A 58 -16.89 -7.79 -11.09
CA THR A 58 -16.30 -7.53 -12.41
C THR A 58 -16.07 -6.03 -12.66
N ALA A 59 -16.95 -5.16 -12.17
CA ALA A 59 -16.82 -3.72 -12.33
C ALA A 59 -15.62 -3.16 -11.55
N GLU A 60 -15.41 -3.64 -10.31
CA GLU A 60 -14.26 -3.25 -9.49
C GLU A 60 -12.95 -3.74 -10.11
N VAL A 61 -12.90 -4.99 -10.56
CA VAL A 61 -11.71 -5.56 -11.21
C VAL A 61 -11.38 -4.76 -12.48
N ASN A 62 -12.37 -4.44 -13.30
CA ASN A 62 -12.16 -3.63 -14.50
C ASN A 62 -11.61 -2.23 -14.15
N LEU A 63 -12.18 -1.57 -13.14
CA LEU A 63 -11.70 -0.27 -12.66
C LEU A 63 -10.23 -0.34 -12.21
N LEU A 64 -9.86 -1.36 -11.43
CA LEU A 64 -8.48 -1.56 -10.99
C LEU A 64 -7.55 -1.83 -12.18
N GLN A 65 -7.95 -2.68 -13.12
CA GLN A 65 -7.15 -2.99 -14.31
C GLN A 65 -6.95 -1.77 -15.21
N ASP A 66 -7.97 -0.92 -15.35
CA ASP A 66 -7.85 0.33 -16.08
C ASP A 66 -6.83 1.26 -15.42
N LYS A 67 -6.81 1.32 -14.09
CA LYS A 67 -5.82 2.11 -13.33
C LYS A 67 -4.42 1.52 -13.43
N VAL A 68 -4.27 0.19 -13.33
CA VAL A 68 -3.01 -0.53 -13.57
C VAL A 68 -2.43 -0.14 -14.93
N LYS A 69 -3.24 -0.20 -16.00
CA LYS A 69 -2.82 0.19 -17.35
C LYS A 69 -2.48 1.68 -17.45
N LEU A 70 -3.35 2.54 -16.93
CA LEU A 70 -3.21 4.00 -17.00
C LEU A 70 -1.92 4.51 -16.34
N TYR A 71 -1.53 3.91 -15.21
CA TYR A 71 -0.33 4.30 -14.48
C TYR A 71 0.88 3.41 -14.77
N SER A 72 0.72 2.38 -15.60
CA SER A 72 1.76 1.40 -15.94
C SER A 72 2.30 0.69 -14.69
N PHE A 73 1.38 0.26 -13.84
CA PHE A 73 1.68 -0.49 -12.62
C PHE A 73 1.60 -2.00 -12.88
N ASP A 74 2.14 -2.77 -11.95
CA ASP A 74 1.95 -4.22 -11.92
C ASP A 74 0.62 -4.58 -11.24
N SER A 75 0.07 -5.73 -11.60
CA SER A 75 -1.16 -6.25 -11.03
C SER A 75 -0.89 -7.60 -10.35
N PHE A 76 -1.33 -7.71 -9.10
CA PHE A 76 -1.11 -8.90 -8.27
C PHE A 76 -2.44 -9.50 -7.83
N PHE A 77 -2.77 -10.68 -8.36
CA PHE A 77 -3.98 -11.40 -7.96
C PHE A 77 -3.68 -12.40 -6.85
N LEU A 78 -4.22 -12.15 -5.65
CA LEU A 78 -3.96 -12.96 -4.46
C LEU A 78 -5.07 -14.01 -4.29
N ARG A 79 -4.76 -15.26 -4.66
CA ARG A 79 -5.73 -16.37 -4.59
C ARG A 79 -6.15 -16.73 -3.17
N SER A 80 -5.22 -16.77 -2.22
CA SER A 80 -5.54 -17.16 -0.84
C SER A 80 -5.68 -15.99 0.13
N GLY A 81 -5.50 -14.75 -0.35
CA GLY A 81 -5.53 -13.54 0.48
C GLY A 81 -4.42 -13.48 1.54
N LYS A 82 -3.36 -14.29 1.39
CA LYS A 82 -2.28 -14.42 2.39
C LYS A 82 -1.07 -13.57 2.03
N ALA A 83 -0.35 -13.13 3.07
CA ALA A 83 0.94 -12.47 2.93
C ALA A 83 1.97 -13.28 2.12
N ALA A 84 1.98 -14.60 2.24
CA ALA A 84 2.95 -15.45 1.55
C ALA A 84 2.79 -15.39 0.02
N ASP A 85 1.54 -15.41 -0.48
CA ASP A 85 1.23 -15.28 -1.90
C ASP A 85 1.71 -13.92 -2.42
N LEU A 86 1.41 -12.85 -1.68
CA LEU A 86 1.84 -11.50 -2.02
C LEU A 86 3.38 -11.41 -2.11
N VAL A 87 4.09 -11.93 -1.11
CA VAL A 87 5.56 -11.91 -1.10
C VAL A 87 6.11 -12.68 -2.29
N HIS A 88 5.53 -13.84 -2.62
CA HIS A 88 5.96 -14.65 -3.75
C HIS A 88 5.76 -13.93 -5.09
N GLU A 89 4.54 -13.46 -5.37
CA GLU A 89 4.19 -12.77 -6.62
C GLU A 89 5.03 -11.51 -6.85
N VAL A 90 5.22 -10.72 -5.79
CA VAL A 90 5.99 -9.47 -5.88
C VAL A 90 7.49 -9.74 -6.06
N SER A 91 8.02 -10.79 -5.42
CA SER A 91 9.42 -11.19 -5.62
C SER A 91 9.65 -11.70 -7.04
N MET A 92 8.68 -12.39 -7.63
CA MET A 92 8.74 -12.83 -9.03
C MET A 92 8.72 -11.64 -10.01
N ALA A 93 7.90 -10.62 -9.75
CA ALA A 93 7.80 -9.45 -10.64
C ALA A 93 8.98 -8.48 -10.50
N TRP A 94 9.42 -8.20 -9.27
CA TRP A 94 10.38 -7.12 -8.99
C TRP A 94 11.78 -7.61 -8.58
N GLY A 95 11.96 -8.93 -8.46
CA GLY A 95 13.19 -9.59 -8.05
C GLY A 95 13.55 -9.34 -6.59
N ASP A 96 14.71 -9.84 -6.17
CA ASP A 96 15.33 -9.54 -4.87
C ASP A 96 16.41 -8.47 -5.05
N LYS A 97 16.22 -7.32 -4.40
CA LYS A 97 17.11 -6.15 -4.45
C LYS A 97 17.16 -5.57 -3.05
N GLU A 98 18.19 -4.79 -2.75
CA GLU A 98 18.29 -4.14 -1.46
C GLU A 98 17.14 -3.16 -1.21
N GLY A 99 16.64 -3.12 0.03
CA GLY A 99 15.56 -2.25 0.47
C GLY A 99 14.38 -3.03 1.06
N SER A 100 13.29 -2.32 1.30
CA SER A 100 12.05 -2.86 1.86
C SER A 100 10.88 -2.59 0.93
N PHE A 101 10.03 -3.59 0.70
CA PHE A 101 8.74 -3.39 0.06
C PHE A 101 7.73 -2.81 1.05
N MET A 102 6.82 -1.99 0.56
CA MET A 102 5.75 -1.39 1.34
C MET A 102 4.41 -1.95 0.85
N TYR A 103 3.60 -2.46 1.76
CA TYR A 103 2.23 -2.91 1.50
C TYR A 103 1.25 -2.00 2.21
N ILE A 104 0.28 -1.45 1.48
CA ILE A 104 -0.73 -0.56 2.04
C ILE A 104 -2.11 -1.22 1.96
N VAL A 105 -2.78 -1.35 3.11
CA VAL A 105 -4.04 -2.09 3.27
C VAL A 105 -4.97 -1.38 4.23
N SER A 106 -6.28 -1.60 4.12
CA SER A 106 -7.26 -1.06 5.04
C SER A 106 -7.28 -1.86 6.35
N ASP A 107 -7.60 -1.18 7.45
CA ASP A 107 -7.56 -1.74 8.80
C ASP A 107 -8.45 -2.98 9.00
N TYR A 108 -9.58 -3.08 8.30
CA TYR A 108 -10.45 -4.27 8.36
C TYR A 108 -9.86 -5.51 7.67
N LYS A 109 -8.83 -5.34 6.85
CA LYS A 109 -8.20 -6.39 6.06
C LYS A 109 -6.73 -6.61 6.47
N LYS A 110 -6.31 -6.09 7.62
CA LYS A 110 -4.91 -6.18 8.08
C LYS A 110 -4.50 -7.59 8.52
N ASP A 111 -5.43 -8.37 9.07
CA ASP A 111 -5.11 -9.60 9.80
C ASP A 111 -4.33 -10.65 8.98
N PRO A 112 -4.65 -10.92 7.70
CA PRO A 112 -3.88 -11.83 6.87
C PRO A 112 -2.44 -11.35 6.56
N PHE A 113 -2.17 -10.06 6.77
CA PHE A 113 -0.93 -9.39 6.39
C PHE A 113 -0.08 -8.93 7.57
N LEU A 114 -0.55 -9.13 8.81
CA LEU A 114 0.29 -9.01 10.02
C LEU A 114 1.46 -10.01 10.00
N GLY A 115 1.34 -11.13 9.27
CA GLY A 115 2.43 -12.10 9.08
C GLY A 115 3.67 -11.55 8.34
N LEU A 116 3.56 -10.39 7.69
CA LEU A 116 4.70 -9.70 7.07
C LEU A 116 5.75 -9.23 8.09
N ASP A 117 5.44 -9.23 9.39
CA ASP A 117 6.38 -8.89 10.46
C ASP A 117 7.63 -9.78 10.48
N SER A 118 7.52 -11.02 9.99
CA SER A 118 8.63 -11.96 9.84
C SER A 118 9.56 -11.64 8.65
N THR A 119 9.15 -10.71 7.78
CA THR A 119 9.85 -10.33 6.56
C THR A 119 10.50 -8.93 6.67
N LYS A 120 11.12 -8.46 5.58
CA LYS A 120 11.64 -7.07 5.48
C LYS A 120 10.58 -6.05 5.03
N TRP A 121 9.31 -6.45 4.92
CA TRP A 121 8.25 -5.59 4.46
C TRP A 121 7.83 -4.56 5.50
N ILE A 122 7.26 -3.47 4.99
CA ILE A 122 6.63 -2.41 5.77
C ILE A 122 5.14 -2.47 5.47
N THR A 123 4.32 -2.63 6.49
CA THR A 123 2.87 -2.61 6.38
C THR A 123 2.34 -1.23 6.79
N VAL A 124 1.59 -0.59 5.90
CA VAL A 124 0.91 0.68 6.17
C VAL A 124 -0.59 0.40 6.20
N ILE A 125 -1.22 0.72 7.32
CA ILE A 125 -2.62 0.41 7.59
C ILE A 125 -3.43 1.71 7.52
N LEU A 126 -4.34 1.78 6.54
CA LEU A 126 -5.31 2.86 6.43
C LEU A 126 -6.46 2.61 7.41
N ARG A 127 -6.62 3.53 8.37
CA ARG A 127 -7.70 3.44 9.35
C ARG A 127 -9.06 3.75 8.73
N HIS A 128 -10.08 3.20 9.36
CA HIS A 128 -11.45 3.59 9.08
C HIS A 128 -11.69 5.05 9.49
N PRO A 129 -12.52 5.79 8.72
CA PRO A 129 -13.01 7.10 9.15
C PRO A 129 -13.61 7.03 10.55
N GLY A 130 -13.17 7.91 11.46
CA GLY A 130 -13.64 7.94 12.85
C GLY A 130 -12.78 7.22 13.88
N GLN A 131 -11.74 6.47 13.46
CA GLN A 131 -10.68 5.97 14.36
C GLN A 131 -9.39 6.79 14.26
N GLU A 132 -9.52 8.08 13.94
CA GLU A 132 -8.37 8.96 13.80
C GLU A 132 -7.64 9.12 15.13
N SER A 133 -6.32 9.01 15.10
CA SER A 133 -5.47 9.33 16.25
C SER A 133 -4.37 10.30 15.83
N LYS A 134 -4.05 11.21 16.75
CA LYS A 134 -3.10 12.33 16.56
C LYS A 134 -1.64 11.91 16.80
N ASP A 135 -1.42 10.76 17.41
CA ASP A 135 -0.10 10.31 17.88
C ASP A 135 0.69 9.50 16.83
N ASP A 136 0.16 9.31 15.62
CA ASP A 136 0.58 8.19 14.77
C ASP A 136 1.62 8.48 13.69
N ILE A 137 2.25 9.66 13.73
CA ILE A 137 3.46 9.92 12.93
C ILE A 137 4.63 10.29 13.85
N ILE A 138 4.87 9.48 14.89
CA ILE A 138 6.11 9.57 15.66
C ILE A 138 7.21 8.78 14.93
N PHE A 139 7.63 9.32 13.79
CA PHE A 139 8.82 8.85 13.06
C PHE A 139 10.10 9.54 13.54
N ALA A 140 9.97 10.72 14.15
CA ALA A 140 11.08 11.63 14.41
C ALA A 140 11.95 11.24 15.62
N SER A 141 11.43 10.46 16.56
CA SER A 141 12.07 10.28 17.88
C SER A 141 12.63 8.88 18.13
N THR A 142 12.33 7.91 17.27
CA THR A 142 12.67 6.50 17.50
C THR A 142 13.76 6.03 16.53
N SER A 143 14.84 5.45 17.08
CA SER A 143 15.96 4.94 16.28
C SER A 143 15.54 3.81 15.32
N LYS A 144 14.43 3.12 15.62
CA LYS A 144 13.84 2.07 14.79
C LYS A 144 12.53 2.56 14.16
N ILE A 145 12.42 2.44 12.84
CA ILE A 145 11.15 2.66 12.16
C ILE A 145 10.27 1.42 12.44
N PRO A 146 9.02 1.58 12.89
CA PRO A 146 8.13 0.44 13.04
C PRO A 146 7.84 -0.20 11.67
N ARG A 147 7.75 -1.54 11.64
CA ARG A 147 7.34 -2.27 10.43
C ARG A 147 5.89 -2.04 10.07
N THR A 148 5.07 -1.70 11.07
CA THR A 148 3.64 -1.41 10.91
C THR A 148 3.36 0.04 11.25
N ILE A 149 2.71 0.76 10.34
CA ILE A 149 2.41 2.19 10.44
C ILE A 149 0.93 2.37 10.20
N PHE A 150 0.28 3.24 10.98
CA PHE A 150 -1.11 3.59 10.76
C PHE A 150 -1.18 4.97 10.13
N ILE A 151 -2.04 5.11 9.13
CA ILE A 151 -2.35 6.39 8.48
C ILE A 151 -3.86 6.62 8.53
N ASN A 152 -4.25 7.89 8.55
CA ASN A 152 -5.66 8.26 8.54
C ASN A 152 -6.15 8.53 7.10
N LYS A 153 -5.24 8.94 6.21
CA LYS A 153 -5.53 9.30 4.82
C LYS A 153 -4.51 8.69 3.85
N VAL A 154 -4.97 8.25 2.68
CA VAL A 154 -4.09 7.68 1.64
C VAL A 154 -3.07 8.69 1.11
N GLU A 155 -3.37 9.98 1.22
CA GLU A 155 -2.49 11.09 0.87
C GLU A 155 -1.26 11.20 1.76
N GLU A 156 -1.22 10.50 2.90
CA GLU A 156 -0.05 10.43 3.79
C GLU A 156 1.03 9.49 3.25
N VAL A 157 0.69 8.54 2.37
CA VAL A 157 1.62 7.51 1.86
C VAL A 157 2.88 8.10 1.20
N PRO A 158 2.82 9.12 0.31
CA PRO A 158 4.02 9.71 -0.28
C PRO A 158 4.98 10.28 0.77
N PHE A 159 4.43 10.85 1.85
CA PHE A 159 5.23 11.37 2.95
C PHE A 159 5.93 10.24 3.71
N ILE A 160 5.23 9.13 3.98
CA ILE A 160 5.83 7.94 4.61
C ILE A 160 6.97 7.38 3.75
N ILE A 161 6.77 7.24 2.43
CA ILE A 161 7.82 6.79 1.50
C ILE A 161 9.06 7.71 1.59
N CYS A 162 8.85 9.02 1.59
CA CYS A 162 9.92 10.00 1.72
C CYS A 162 10.70 9.85 3.04
N LEU A 163 10.01 9.64 4.17
CA LEU A 163 10.64 9.42 5.47
C LEU A 163 11.55 8.18 5.49
N PHE A 164 11.08 7.07 4.93
CA PHE A 164 11.89 5.85 4.81
C PHE A 164 13.13 6.07 3.94
N ASN A 165 12.95 6.69 2.78
CA ASN A 165 14.05 6.97 1.87
C ASN A 165 15.09 7.89 2.53
N LYS A 166 14.65 8.96 3.21
CA LYS A 166 15.54 9.87 3.94
C LYS A 166 16.32 9.16 5.05
N LYS A 167 15.67 8.26 5.81
CA LYS A 167 16.35 7.49 6.87
C LYS A 167 17.34 6.46 6.32
N SER A 168 17.11 5.92 5.12
CA SER A 168 18.11 5.08 4.45
C SER A 168 19.34 5.90 4.07
N MET A 169 19.18 7.09 3.49
CA MET A 169 20.29 7.97 3.11
C MET A 169 21.12 8.44 4.30
N GLY A 170 20.48 8.74 5.44
CA GLY A 170 21.18 9.20 6.65
C GLY A 170 22.09 8.14 7.29
N LYS A 171 21.99 6.87 6.90
CA LYS A 171 22.90 5.79 7.34
C LYS A 171 24.12 5.65 6.44
N ASP A 172 24.08 6.16 5.22
CA ASP A 172 25.20 6.10 4.26
C ASP A 172 26.20 7.26 4.44
N VAL A 173 25.92 8.21 5.35
CA VAL A 173 26.77 9.40 5.60
C VAL A 173 27.76 9.18 6.78
N LEU A 174 27.78 7.99 7.37
CA LEU A 174 28.83 7.59 8.33
C LEU A 174 29.93 6.82 7.57
N ILE A 175 30.76 7.55 6.83
CA ILE A 175 32.05 7.07 6.30
C ILE A 175 33.16 7.82 7.03
#